data_AF-A0A0G2HPD1-F1
#
_entry.id   AF-A0A0G2HPD1-F1
#
_cell.length_a   1.000
_cell.length_b   1.000
_cell.length_c   1.000
_cell.angle_alpha   90.00
_cell.angle_beta   90.00
_cell.angle_gamma   90.00
#
_symmetry.space_group_name_H-M   'P 1'
#
loop_
_entity.id
_entity.type
_entity.pdbx_description
1 polymer ?
#
loop_
_entity_poly.entity_id
_entity_poly.type
_entity_poly.pdbx_seq_one_letter_code
_entity_poly.pdbx_strand_id
1 'polypeptide(L)'
;MVAPLAAKRMAKERQDLEKASTQERDPDYFVIFQDDNLFEFDAYVIAPDTIYRYRLVKLHFEIPQDEYPWKPPRHTVLITIRSLLDDEPYKHEPSQINNPEFNRFVQYSTWKCLLLDYLAKETEPTAKAWLDSYVRKNGQEMLRELSKQQAANINKKKSLESPYNRNQTINVNYPALINDLKAAVSAVHQDPSSANCVPRPPPSQDQGGTRKRKVRWLEASASEVEKKESANSKRAKPSVAANRQSTPEIIDLT
;
A
#
# COMPACT_ATOMS: atom_id res chain seq x y z
N MET A 1 -28.90 0.45 23.01
CA MET A 1 -29.25 1.13 21.74
C MET A 1 -28.65 0.35 20.58
N VAL A 2 -29.39 0.12 19.50
CA VAL A 2 -28.88 -0.60 18.33
C VAL A 2 -28.15 0.40 17.43
N ALA A 3 -26.88 0.13 17.12
CA ALA A 3 -26.11 1.00 16.23
C ALA A 3 -26.76 1.07 14.82
N PRO A 4 -26.77 2.24 14.16
CA PRO A 4 -27.26 2.38 12.79
C PRO A 4 -26.60 1.39 11.84
N LEU A 5 -27.31 0.95 10.79
CA LEU A 5 -26.80 -0.05 9.84
C LEU A 5 -25.48 0.39 9.19
N ALA A 6 -25.33 1.69 8.88
CA ALA A 6 -24.11 2.28 8.36
C ALA A 6 -22.92 2.10 9.31
N ALA A 7 -23.10 2.34 10.61
CA ALA A 7 -22.06 2.16 11.62
C ALA A 7 -21.65 0.69 11.76
N LYS A 8 -22.61 -0.25 11.70
CA LYS A 8 -22.30 -1.69 11.70
C LYS A 8 -21.47 -2.09 10.50
N ARG A 9 -21.80 -1.57 9.32
CA ARG A 9 -21.06 -1.85 8.09
C ARG A 9 -19.67 -1.23 8.12
N MET A 10 -19.52 0.02 8.55
CA MET A 10 -18.21 0.66 8.68
C MET A 10 -17.34 -0.01 9.74
N ALA A 11 -17.89 -0.47 10.85
CA ALA A 11 -17.12 -1.20 11.87
C ALA A 11 -16.51 -2.48 11.28
N LYS A 12 -17.28 -3.20 10.45
CA LYS A 12 -16.76 -4.36 9.72
C LYS A 12 -15.68 -3.95 8.71
N GLU A 13 -15.92 -2.89 7.92
CA GLU A 13 -14.96 -2.46 6.91
C GLU A 13 -13.65 -1.93 7.52
N ARG A 14 -13.72 -1.22 8.65
CA ARG A 14 -12.56 -0.82 9.45
C ARG A 14 -11.72 -2.04 9.84
N GLN A 15 -12.35 -3.08 10.38
CA GLN A 15 -11.65 -4.31 10.77
C GLN A 15 -10.95 -4.96 9.56
N ASP A 16 -11.63 -5.02 8.41
CA ASP A 16 -11.06 -5.58 7.19
C ASP A 16 -9.88 -4.74 6.67
N LEU A 17 -9.99 -3.40 6.71
CA LEU A 17 -8.94 -2.46 6.30
C LEU A 17 -7.71 -2.51 7.21
N GLU A 18 -7.91 -2.45 8.54
CA GLU A 18 -6.82 -2.53 9.53
C GLU A 18 -6.10 -3.87 9.44
N LYS A 19 -6.85 -4.96 9.22
CA LYS A 19 -6.28 -6.30 9.02
C LYS A 19 -5.38 -6.34 7.79
N ALA A 20 -5.88 -5.91 6.63
CA ALA A 20 -5.09 -5.89 5.39
C ALA A 20 -3.87 -4.97 5.52
N SER A 21 -4.03 -3.84 6.21
CA SER A 21 -2.97 -2.85 6.43
C SER A 21 -1.83 -3.31 7.35
N THR A 22 -2.09 -4.21 8.30
CA THR A 22 -1.12 -4.54 9.38
C THR A 22 -0.68 -6.00 9.41
N GLN A 23 -1.52 -6.92 8.95
CA GLN A 23 -1.26 -8.36 9.05
C GLN A 23 -0.66 -8.96 7.79
N GLU A 24 -0.72 -8.26 6.66
CA GLU A 24 -0.11 -8.71 5.42
C GLU A 24 1.39 -8.42 5.40
N ARG A 25 2.18 -9.31 4.78
CA ARG A 25 3.64 -9.18 4.69
C ARG A 25 4.06 -7.95 3.88
N ASP A 26 3.28 -7.65 2.84
CA ASP A 26 3.51 -6.54 1.93
C ASP A 26 2.17 -5.86 1.61
N PRO A 27 1.67 -5.00 2.51
CA PRO A 27 0.36 -4.40 2.36
C PRO A 27 0.37 -3.37 1.23
N ASP A 28 -0.73 -3.29 0.48
CA ASP A 28 -0.91 -2.31 -0.60
C ASP A 28 -1.14 -0.89 -0.08
N TYR A 29 -1.55 -0.75 1.18
CA TYR A 29 -1.83 0.52 1.82
C TYR A 29 -1.76 0.41 3.35
N PHE A 30 -1.68 1.55 4.01
CA PHE A 30 -1.80 1.69 5.46
C PHE A 30 -2.97 2.59 5.82
N VAL A 31 -3.77 2.26 6.85
CA VAL A 31 -4.92 3.08 7.29
C VAL A 31 -4.80 3.49 8.74
N ILE A 32 -5.35 4.66 9.06
CA ILE A 32 -5.36 5.24 10.40
C ILE A 32 -6.75 5.78 10.68
N PHE A 33 -7.49 5.10 11.53
CA PHE A 33 -8.75 5.57 12.06
C PHE A 33 -8.49 6.43 13.29
N GLN A 34 -9.22 7.53 13.42
CA GLN A 34 -9.26 8.26 14.68
C GLN A 34 -10.13 7.45 15.66
N ASP A 35 -9.69 7.33 16.92
CA ASP A 35 -10.37 6.48 17.91
C ASP A 35 -11.85 6.84 18.12
N ASP A 36 -12.16 8.13 18.02
CA ASP A 36 -13.50 8.66 18.25
C ASP A 36 -14.35 8.79 16.97
N ASN A 37 -13.78 8.54 15.79
CA ASN A 37 -14.48 8.70 14.51
C ASN A 37 -14.36 7.49 13.59
N LEU A 38 -15.45 6.73 13.48
CA LEU A 38 -15.53 5.56 12.60
C LEU A 38 -15.66 5.93 11.10
N PHE A 39 -16.11 7.15 10.81
CA PHE A 39 -16.43 7.60 9.46
C PHE A 39 -15.37 8.51 8.85
N GLU A 40 -14.26 8.73 9.56
CA GLU A 40 -13.12 9.47 9.06
C GLU A 40 -11.83 8.70 9.31
N PHE A 41 -10.98 8.63 8.29
CA PHE A 41 -9.68 8.00 8.40
C PHE A 41 -8.73 8.49 7.32
N ASP A 42 -7.44 8.43 7.62
CA ASP A 42 -6.39 8.64 6.64
C ASP A 42 -5.91 7.31 6.09
N ALA A 43 -5.49 7.31 4.82
CA ALA A 43 -4.88 6.15 4.18
C ALA A 43 -3.61 6.56 3.40
N TYR A 44 -2.58 5.74 3.48
CA TYR A 44 -1.36 5.83 2.67
C TYR A 44 -1.35 4.67 1.69
N VAL A 45 -1.62 4.94 0.42
CA VAL A 45 -1.52 3.93 -0.64
C VAL A 45 -0.04 3.78 -1.02
N ILE A 46 0.48 2.56 -0.92
CA ILE A 46 1.86 2.24 -1.33
C ILE A 46 1.86 2.00 -2.84
N ALA A 47 2.66 2.80 -3.55
CA ALA A 47 2.77 2.67 -4.99
C ALA A 47 3.31 1.29 -5.42
N PRO A 48 2.80 0.73 -6.53
CA PRO A 48 3.27 -0.53 -7.08
C PRO A 48 4.70 -0.41 -7.66
N ASP A 49 5.23 -1.52 -8.19
CA ASP A 49 6.53 -1.54 -8.86
C ASP A 49 6.47 -0.89 -10.26
N THR A 50 6.38 0.44 -10.26
CA THR A 50 6.25 1.32 -11.43
C THR A 50 7.17 2.53 -11.25
N ILE A 51 7.07 3.56 -12.10
CA ILE A 51 7.79 4.83 -11.90
C ILE A 51 7.56 5.46 -10.51
N TYR A 52 6.49 5.08 -9.83
CA TYR A 52 6.12 5.53 -8.48
C TYR A 52 6.67 4.64 -7.34
N ARG A 53 7.42 3.57 -7.62
CA ARG A 53 7.92 2.62 -6.60
C ARG A 53 8.48 3.32 -5.35
N TYR A 54 8.07 2.90 -4.16
CA TYR A 54 8.43 3.51 -2.86
C TYR A 54 7.79 4.86 -2.52
N ARG A 55 6.99 5.44 -3.41
CA ARG A 55 6.21 6.65 -3.13
C ARG A 55 4.85 6.25 -2.55
N LEU A 56 4.21 7.20 -1.90
CA LEU A 56 2.97 7.02 -1.19
C LEU A 56 1.92 8.01 -1.71
N VAL A 57 0.64 7.68 -1.60
CA VAL A 57 -0.44 8.67 -1.78
C VAL A 57 -1.23 8.73 -0.49
N LYS A 58 -1.17 9.88 0.20
CA LYS A 58 -1.99 10.14 1.38
C LYS A 58 -3.39 10.59 0.93
N LEU A 59 -4.40 9.93 1.46
CA LEU A 59 -5.81 10.19 1.18
C LEU A 59 -6.54 10.38 2.50
N HIS A 60 -7.36 11.42 2.58
CA HIS A 60 -8.30 11.61 3.68
C HIS A 60 -9.69 11.15 3.23
N PHE A 61 -10.32 10.28 4.00
CA PHE A 61 -11.66 9.78 3.72
C PHE A 61 -12.66 10.31 4.73
N GLU A 62 -13.74 10.89 4.21
CA GLU A 62 -14.96 11.20 4.95
C GLU A 62 -16.10 10.33 4.41
N ILE A 63 -16.75 9.56 5.29
CA ILE A 63 -17.82 8.64 4.94
C ILE A 63 -19.18 9.25 5.29
N PRO A 64 -20.04 9.56 4.30
CA PRO A 64 -21.37 10.08 4.57
C PRO A 64 -22.25 8.99 5.20
N GLN A 65 -22.75 9.25 6.42
CA GLN A 65 -23.46 8.25 7.22
C GLN A 65 -24.84 7.89 6.67
N ASP A 66 -25.48 8.83 5.99
CA ASP A 66 -26.83 8.74 5.43
C ASP A 66 -26.89 7.90 4.15
N GLU A 67 -25.84 7.91 3.33
CA GLU A 67 -25.79 7.22 2.04
C GLU A 67 -25.00 5.91 2.09
N TYR A 68 -24.28 5.63 3.18
CA TYR A 68 -23.46 4.43 3.29
C TYR A 68 -24.32 3.21 3.70
N PRO A 69 -24.23 2.06 3.01
CA PRO A 69 -23.15 1.62 2.10
C PRO A 69 -23.51 1.60 0.61
N TRP A 70 -24.39 2.49 0.14
CA TRP A 70 -24.70 2.57 -1.30
C TRP A 70 -23.53 3.10 -2.14
N LYS A 71 -22.52 3.69 -1.48
CA LYS A 71 -21.24 4.09 -2.07
C LYS A 71 -20.22 2.94 -2.07
N PRO A 72 -19.25 2.95 -3.01
CA PRO A 72 -18.29 1.86 -3.16
C PRO A 72 -17.48 1.59 -1.87
N PRO A 73 -17.11 0.32 -1.59
CA PRO A 73 -16.23 -0.02 -0.49
C PRO A 73 -14.88 0.69 -0.61
N ARG A 74 -14.36 1.19 0.50
CA ARG A 74 -13.10 1.94 0.55
C ARG A 74 -11.90 1.08 0.24
N HIS A 75 -11.94 -0.20 0.62
CA HIS A 75 -10.94 -1.16 0.16
C HIS A 75 -10.80 -1.16 -1.37
N THR A 76 -11.92 -1.26 -2.10
CA THR A 76 -11.92 -1.22 -3.57
C THR A 76 -11.38 0.11 -4.09
N VAL A 77 -11.78 1.24 -3.50
CA VAL A 77 -11.28 2.56 -3.88
C VAL A 77 -9.76 2.66 -3.73
N LEU A 78 -9.19 2.19 -2.61
CA LEU A 78 -7.75 2.21 -2.36
C LEU A 78 -6.98 1.37 -3.40
N ILE A 79 -7.47 0.16 -3.69
CA ILE A 79 -6.87 -0.71 -4.70
C ILE A 79 -6.97 -0.07 -6.10
N THR A 80 -8.12 0.51 -6.45
CA THR A 80 -8.29 1.21 -7.74
C THR A 80 -7.33 2.38 -7.88
N ILE A 81 -7.16 3.22 -6.84
CA ILE A 81 -6.19 4.32 -6.86
C ILE A 81 -4.78 3.78 -7.07
N ARG A 82 -4.40 2.71 -6.37
CA ARG A 82 -3.11 2.06 -6.55
C ARG A 82 -2.89 1.60 -8.00
N SER A 83 -3.92 1.04 -8.64
CA SER A 83 -3.85 0.58 -10.03
C SER A 83 -3.64 1.71 -11.06
N LEU A 84 -3.98 2.95 -10.72
CA LEU A 84 -3.73 4.12 -11.59
C LEU A 84 -2.27 4.60 -11.55
N LEU A 85 -1.47 4.12 -10.59
CA LEU A 85 -0.06 4.50 -10.44
C LEU A 85 0.85 3.63 -11.33
N ASP A 86 0.64 3.68 -12.64
CA ASP A 86 1.38 2.88 -13.64
C ASP A 86 2.58 3.63 -14.26
N ASP A 87 3.27 2.98 -15.23
CA ASP A 87 4.45 3.53 -15.88
C ASP A 87 4.16 4.59 -16.95
N GLU A 88 2.89 4.79 -17.31
CA GLU A 88 2.48 5.61 -18.45
C GLU A 88 1.33 6.56 -18.07
N PRO A 89 1.49 7.40 -17.04
CA PRO A 89 0.40 8.18 -16.46
C PRO A 89 -0.30 9.13 -17.44
N TYR A 90 0.39 9.57 -18.50
CA TYR A 90 -0.22 10.43 -19.52
C TYR A 90 -1.25 9.71 -20.38
N LYS A 91 -1.23 8.37 -20.47
CA LYS A 91 -2.24 7.59 -21.23
C LYS A 91 -3.62 7.62 -20.58
N HIS A 92 -3.71 8.01 -19.31
CA HIS A 92 -4.99 8.16 -18.62
C HIS A 92 -5.77 9.37 -19.12
N GLU A 93 -5.12 10.27 -19.85
CA GLU A 93 -5.78 11.41 -20.47
C GLU A 93 -6.56 11.00 -21.73
N PRO A 94 -7.77 11.54 -21.93
CA PRO A 94 -8.56 11.27 -23.12
C PRO A 94 -7.76 11.54 -24.40
N SER A 95 -7.72 10.53 -25.28
CA SER A 95 -7.07 10.58 -26.59
C SER A 95 -5.55 10.82 -26.57
N GLN A 96 -4.89 10.67 -25.43
CA GLN A 96 -3.44 10.79 -25.34
C GLN A 96 -2.75 9.42 -25.43
N ILE A 97 -1.51 9.44 -25.92
CA ILE A 97 -0.60 8.29 -25.93
C ILE A 97 0.47 8.47 -24.85
N ASN A 98 1.39 7.51 -24.71
CA ASN A 98 2.49 7.64 -23.76
C ASN A 98 3.32 8.91 -24.04
N ASN A 99 3.77 9.58 -22.98
CA ASN A 99 4.73 10.68 -23.07
C ASN A 99 5.93 10.41 -22.14
N PRO A 100 7.06 9.90 -22.68
CA PRO A 100 8.25 9.58 -21.88
C PRO A 100 8.85 10.77 -21.12
N GLU A 101 8.73 12.00 -21.62
CA GLU A 101 9.18 13.18 -20.88
C GLU A 101 8.27 13.46 -19.68
N PHE A 102 6.96 13.24 -19.81
CA PHE A 102 6.04 13.33 -18.69
C PHE A 102 6.28 12.22 -17.66
N ASN A 103 6.55 10.98 -18.10
CA ASN A 103 6.89 9.89 -17.17
C ASN A 103 8.14 10.24 -16.35
N ARG A 104 9.12 10.90 -16.98
CA ARG A 104 10.33 11.42 -16.31
C ARG A 104 10.01 12.56 -15.34
N PHE A 105 9.13 13.49 -15.73
CA PHE A 105 8.61 14.55 -14.85
C PHE A 105 7.97 13.95 -13.60
N VAL A 106 7.08 12.98 -13.77
CA VAL A 106 6.38 12.30 -12.67
C VAL A 106 7.35 11.51 -11.80
N GLN A 107 8.22 10.70 -12.39
CA GLN A 107 9.22 9.91 -11.65
C GLN A 107 10.10 10.80 -10.76
N TYR A 108 10.55 11.94 -11.27
CA TYR A 108 11.38 12.87 -10.50
C TYR A 108 10.57 13.62 -9.42
N SER A 109 9.47 14.28 -9.81
CA SER A 109 8.71 15.17 -8.92
C SER A 109 8.10 14.42 -7.73
N THR A 110 7.65 13.18 -7.93
CA THR A 110 6.99 12.38 -6.91
C THR A 110 7.91 11.93 -5.78
N TRP A 111 9.23 11.84 -5.98
CA TRP A 111 10.15 11.66 -4.84
C TRP A 111 10.00 12.75 -3.79
N LYS A 112 9.80 14.00 -4.24
CA LYS A 112 9.61 15.13 -3.35
C LYS A 112 8.20 15.11 -2.75
N CYS A 113 7.17 15.22 -3.58
CA CYS A 113 5.81 15.46 -3.08
C CYS A 113 5.10 14.21 -2.53
N LEU A 114 5.49 13.00 -2.95
CA LEU A 114 4.85 11.74 -2.54
C LEU A 114 5.71 10.89 -1.59
N LEU A 115 6.85 11.41 -1.13
CA LEU A 115 7.66 10.77 -0.09
C LEU A 115 8.27 11.79 0.86
N LEU A 116 9.25 12.58 0.38
CA LEU A 116 10.03 13.46 1.27
C LEU A 116 9.18 14.50 1.99
N ASP A 117 8.21 15.08 1.30
CA ASP A 117 7.28 16.05 1.90
C ASP A 117 6.42 15.39 2.99
N TYR A 118 6.01 14.13 2.84
CA TYR A 118 5.29 13.42 3.90
C TYR A 118 6.19 13.14 5.10
N LEU A 119 7.41 12.64 4.86
CA LEU A 119 8.38 12.40 5.95
C LEU A 119 8.67 13.67 6.75
N ALA A 120 8.75 14.82 6.07
CA ALA A 120 9.05 16.10 6.71
C ALA A 120 7.85 16.73 7.44
N LYS A 121 6.63 16.53 6.93
CA LYS A 121 5.44 17.27 7.37
C LYS A 121 4.47 16.43 8.20
N GLU A 122 4.65 15.13 8.31
CA GLU A 122 3.71 14.28 9.04
C GLU A 122 3.71 14.61 10.53
N THR A 123 2.51 14.92 11.05
CA THR A 123 2.28 15.32 12.44
C THR A 123 1.53 14.26 13.23
N GLU A 124 0.79 13.37 12.57
CA GLU A 124 0.04 12.32 13.26
C GLU A 124 1.02 11.23 13.76
N PRO A 125 1.05 10.92 15.08
CA PRO A 125 2.07 10.04 15.66
C PRO A 125 2.09 8.62 15.08
N THR A 126 0.92 8.05 14.79
CA THR A 126 0.79 6.67 14.27
C THR A 126 1.33 6.59 12.84
N ALA A 127 0.98 7.56 12.00
CA ALA A 127 1.46 7.76 10.64
C ALA A 127 2.96 7.96 10.65
N LYS A 128 3.47 8.80 11.54
CA LYS A 128 4.90 9.06 11.68
C LYS A 128 5.68 7.80 12.05
N ALA A 129 5.21 7.06 13.05
CA ALA A 129 5.84 5.79 13.45
C ALA A 129 5.82 4.75 12.32
N TRP A 130 4.72 4.70 11.55
CA TRP A 130 4.62 3.83 10.38
C TRP A 130 5.56 4.27 9.24
N LEU A 131 5.62 5.56 8.93
CA LEU A 131 6.54 6.13 7.93
C LEU A 131 8.00 5.87 8.30
N ASP A 132 8.36 6.05 9.57
CA ASP A 132 9.69 5.73 10.08
C ASP A 132 10.00 4.24 9.87
N SER A 133 9.06 3.36 10.19
CA SER A 133 9.21 1.91 9.95
C SER A 133 9.35 1.58 8.46
N TYR A 134 8.59 2.26 7.61
CA TYR A 134 8.65 2.11 6.15
C TYR A 134 10.00 2.55 5.58
N VAL A 135 10.53 3.69 6.03
CA VAL A 135 11.86 4.19 5.65
C VAL A 135 12.97 3.29 6.20
N ARG A 136 12.83 2.78 7.43
CA ARG A 136 13.80 1.83 8.01
C ARG A 136 13.89 0.54 7.19
N LYS A 137 12.74 0.01 6.75
CA LYS A 137 12.65 -1.21 5.92
C LYS A 137 13.21 -1.00 4.51
N ASN A 138 12.87 0.12 3.86
CA ASN A 138 13.07 0.29 2.41
C ASN A 138 14.14 1.32 2.03
N GLY A 139 14.63 2.13 2.98
CA GLY A 139 15.43 3.33 2.70
C GLY A 139 16.71 3.09 1.90
N GLN A 140 17.39 1.96 2.13
CA GLN A 140 18.57 1.61 1.34
C GLN A 140 18.23 1.29 -0.11
N GLU A 141 17.13 0.59 -0.37
CA GLU A 141 16.65 0.31 -1.72
C GLU A 141 16.14 1.56 -2.42
N MET A 142 15.45 2.46 -1.68
CA MET A 142 15.06 3.77 -2.20
C MET A 142 16.27 4.57 -2.69
N LEU A 143 17.36 4.59 -1.91
CA LEU A 143 18.60 5.27 -2.28
C LEU A 143 19.26 4.65 -3.53
N ARG A 144 19.26 3.32 -3.63
CA ARG A 144 19.76 2.61 -4.81
C ARG A 144 18.95 2.94 -6.06
N GLU A 145 17.63 2.92 -5.93
CA GLU A 145 16.70 3.22 -7.03
C GLU A 145 16.84 4.68 -7.50
N LEU A 146 16.89 5.63 -6.57
CA LEU A 146 17.10 7.04 -6.90
C LEU A 146 18.47 7.29 -7.57
N SER A 147 19.52 6.59 -7.13
CA SER A 147 20.86 6.65 -7.75
C SER A 147 20.86 6.05 -9.17
N LYS A 148 20.15 4.94 -9.38
CA LYS A 148 19.95 4.33 -10.70
C LYS A 148 19.21 5.28 -11.64
N GLN A 149 18.16 5.95 -11.16
CA GLN A 149 17.43 6.96 -11.93
C GLN A 149 18.32 8.16 -12.28
N GLN A 150 19.16 8.62 -11.37
CA GLN A 150 20.15 9.66 -11.67
C GLN A 150 21.07 9.25 -12.82
N ALA A 151 21.66 8.04 -12.75
CA ALA A 151 22.55 7.54 -13.78
C ALA A 151 21.86 7.42 -15.15
N ALA A 152 20.63 6.91 -15.18
CA ALA A 152 19.82 6.78 -16.40
C ALA A 152 19.44 8.13 -17.03
N ASN A 153 19.50 9.23 -16.27
CA ASN A 153 19.09 10.57 -16.71
C ASN A 153 20.25 11.56 -16.80
N ILE A 154 21.51 11.14 -16.63
CA ILE A 154 22.68 12.03 -16.54
C ILE A 154 22.86 12.92 -17.78
N ASN A 155 22.55 12.39 -18.96
CA ASN A 155 22.70 13.09 -20.25
C ASN A 155 21.39 13.74 -20.74
N LYS A 156 20.31 13.69 -19.95
CA LYS A 156 19.01 14.25 -20.35
C LYS A 156 18.87 15.71 -19.92
N LYS A 157 17.90 16.42 -20.53
CA LYS A 157 17.57 17.81 -20.19
C LYS A 157 17.26 17.94 -18.70
N LYS A 158 17.91 18.88 -18.01
CA LYS A 158 17.65 19.14 -16.58
C LYS A 158 16.33 19.85 -16.34
N SER A 159 15.88 20.66 -17.30
CA SER A 159 14.56 21.29 -17.26
C SER A 159 13.50 20.29 -17.75
N LEU A 160 12.46 20.11 -16.96
CA LEU A 160 11.30 19.26 -17.24
C LEU A 160 10.03 20.11 -17.22
N GLU A 161 9.17 19.93 -18.22
CA GLU A 161 7.92 20.67 -18.36
C GLU A 161 6.72 19.73 -18.23
N SER A 162 5.68 20.20 -17.55
CA SER A 162 4.40 19.49 -17.49
C SER A 162 3.55 19.80 -18.73
N PRO A 163 2.94 18.80 -19.39
CA PRO A 163 2.03 19.03 -20.51
C PRO A 163 0.76 19.78 -20.07
N TYR A 164 0.39 19.70 -18.79
CA TYR A 164 -0.80 20.36 -18.22
C TYR A 164 -0.57 21.83 -17.89
N ASN A 165 0.68 22.21 -17.58
CA ASN A 165 1.01 23.58 -17.24
C ASN A 165 2.42 23.91 -17.71
N ARG A 166 2.51 24.61 -18.85
CA ARG A 166 3.79 25.00 -19.46
C ARG A 166 4.59 25.99 -18.62
N ASN A 167 3.95 26.67 -17.67
CA ASN A 167 4.63 27.55 -16.71
C ASN A 167 5.21 26.77 -15.52
N GLN A 168 4.84 25.49 -15.38
CA GLN A 168 5.36 24.62 -14.33
C GLN A 168 6.57 23.84 -14.87
N THR A 169 7.74 24.43 -14.65
CA THR A 169 9.02 23.83 -14.98
C THR A 169 9.71 23.34 -13.72
N ILE A 170 10.24 22.12 -13.76
CA ILE A 170 11.06 21.56 -12.68
C ILE A 170 12.51 21.44 -13.15
N ASN A 171 13.42 22.00 -12.36
CA ASN A 171 14.85 21.79 -12.54
C ASN A 171 15.28 20.53 -11.78
N VAL A 172 15.61 19.49 -12.53
CA VAL A 172 16.05 18.19 -12.02
C VAL A 172 17.37 18.34 -11.28
N ASN A 173 17.33 18.05 -9.98
CA ASN A 173 18.47 18.00 -9.09
C ASN A 173 18.43 16.70 -8.26
N TYR A 174 18.92 15.61 -8.86
CA TYR A 174 19.06 14.32 -8.17
C TYR A 174 20.02 14.38 -6.95
N PRO A 175 21.19 15.06 -7.01
CA PRO A 175 22.06 15.19 -5.84
C PRO A 175 21.35 15.73 -4.59
N ALA A 176 20.51 16.77 -4.75
CA ALA A 176 19.72 17.30 -3.64
C ALA A 176 18.72 16.26 -3.10
N LEU A 177 17.93 15.63 -3.97
CA LEU A 177 16.97 14.59 -3.54
C LEU A 177 17.64 13.42 -2.81
N ILE A 178 18.82 12.99 -3.30
CA ILE A 178 19.59 11.91 -2.67
C ILE A 178 20.06 12.34 -1.28
N ASN A 179 20.53 13.57 -1.12
CA ASN A 179 20.96 14.08 0.18
C ASN A 179 19.78 14.20 1.15
N ASP A 180 18.63 14.68 0.69
CA ASP A 180 17.41 14.78 1.49
C ASP A 180 16.95 13.39 1.96
N LEU A 181 16.92 12.40 1.04
CA LEU A 181 16.57 11.02 1.38
C LEU A 181 17.60 10.38 2.32
N LYS A 182 18.90 10.63 2.13
CA LYS A 182 19.94 10.17 3.06
C LYS A 182 19.71 10.74 4.45
N ALA A 183 19.42 12.03 4.56
CA ALA A 183 19.14 12.68 5.83
C ALA A 183 17.93 12.05 6.52
N ALA A 184 16.84 11.81 5.79
CA ALA A 184 15.65 11.14 6.32
C ALA A 184 15.95 9.71 6.79
N VAL A 185 16.68 8.92 6.00
CA VAL A 185 17.09 7.56 6.38
C VAL A 185 17.97 7.59 7.63
N SER A 186 18.94 8.50 7.71
CA SER A 186 19.81 8.64 8.88
C SER A 186 19.05 9.03 10.14
N ALA A 187 18.10 9.97 10.05
CA ALA A 187 17.28 10.41 11.17
C ALA A 187 16.53 9.23 11.83
N VAL A 188 15.92 8.37 11.01
CA VAL A 188 15.18 7.19 11.47
C VAL A 188 16.06 6.14 12.15
N HIS A 189 17.35 6.04 11.79
CA HIS A 189 18.28 5.06 12.40
C HIS A 189 18.93 5.58 13.69
N GLN A 190 18.99 6.90 13.87
CA GLN A 190 19.54 7.52 15.08
C GLN A 190 18.55 7.53 16.25
N ASP A 191 17.27 7.28 16.01
CA ASP A 191 16.24 7.23 17.05
C ASP A 191 15.78 5.78 17.35
N PRO A 192 16.44 5.08 18.30
CA PRO A 192 16.00 3.77 18.77
C PRO A 192 14.79 3.83 19.73
N SER A 193 14.31 5.01 20.14
CA SER A 193 13.31 5.14 21.20
C SER A 193 11.87 4.85 20.77
N SER A 194 11.55 4.75 19.47
CA SER A 194 10.17 4.48 19.02
C SER A 194 9.78 2.99 19.01
N ALA A 195 10.71 2.07 19.29
CA ALA A 195 10.47 0.63 19.18
C ALA A 195 9.95 -0.07 20.46
N ASN A 196 9.80 0.64 21.58
CA ASN A 196 9.34 0.06 22.85
C ASN A 196 8.26 0.92 23.52
N CYS A 197 7.05 0.90 22.96
CA CYS A 197 5.83 1.26 23.69
C CYS A 197 4.78 0.14 23.54
N VAL A 198 5.07 -1.00 24.17
CA VAL A 198 4.02 -1.91 24.64
C VAL A 198 4.01 -1.77 26.16
N PRO A 199 2.90 -1.38 26.80
CA PRO A 199 2.82 -1.36 28.26
C PRO A 199 3.00 -2.78 28.78
N ARG A 200 4.15 -3.06 29.38
CA ARG A 200 4.35 -4.28 30.16
C ARG A 200 3.53 -4.11 31.45
N PRO A 201 2.61 -5.00 31.81
CA PRO A 201 1.91 -4.90 33.08
C PRO A 201 2.94 -5.02 34.21
N PRO A 202 2.75 -4.29 35.33
CA PRO A 202 3.71 -4.26 36.41
C PRO A 202 3.90 -5.66 37.01
N PRO A 203 5.12 -6.03 37.43
CA PRO A 203 5.35 -7.30 38.11
C PRO A 203 4.67 -7.26 39.48
N SER A 204 3.66 -8.09 39.65
CA SER A 204 3.06 -8.39 40.95
C SER A 204 4.09 -9.11 41.82
N GLN A 205 4.65 -8.40 42.80
CA GLN A 205 5.22 -9.00 44.00
C GLN A 205 4.06 -9.32 44.95
N ASP A 206 3.80 -10.60 45.21
CA ASP A 206 3.72 -11.05 46.59
C ASP A 206 3.88 -12.57 46.75
N GLN A 207 4.24 -12.92 47.98
CA GLN A 207 4.97 -14.10 48.40
C GLN A 207 4.11 -15.36 48.64
N GLY A 208 4.75 -16.52 48.49
CA GLY A 208 4.76 -17.58 49.51
C GLY A 208 3.51 -18.44 49.70
N GLY A 209 3.57 -19.70 49.26
CA GLY A 209 2.58 -20.71 49.66
C GLY A 209 2.84 -22.10 49.09
N THR A 210 3.67 -22.87 49.77
CA THR A 210 3.98 -24.29 49.54
C THR A 210 2.74 -25.18 49.44
N ARG A 211 2.68 -26.05 48.42
CA ARG A 211 2.23 -27.44 48.61
C ARG A 211 2.62 -28.36 47.43
N LYS A 212 3.35 -29.41 47.79
CA LYS A 212 3.70 -30.57 46.98
C LYS A 212 2.45 -31.21 46.36
N ARG A 213 2.47 -31.49 45.05
CA ARG A 213 1.81 -32.68 44.52
C ARG A 213 2.56 -33.25 43.31
N LYS A 214 3.04 -34.46 43.53
CA LYS A 214 3.63 -35.42 42.62
C LYS A 214 2.52 -36.01 41.75
N VAL A 215 2.59 -35.87 40.43
CA VAL A 215 2.01 -36.85 39.49
C VAL A 215 2.96 -36.97 38.29
N ARG A 216 3.17 -38.24 37.92
CA ARG A 216 4.10 -38.84 36.97
C ARG A 216 3.31 -39.23 35.71
N TRP A 217 4.05 -39.47 34.61
CA TRP A 217 3.69 -40.10 33.33
C TRP A 217 3.19 -39.12 32.25
N LEU A 218 3.57 -39.17 30.97
CA LEU A 218 4.50 -40.01 30.19
C LEU A 218 4.91 -39.21 28.94
N GLU A 219 6.18 -39.32 28.55
CA GLU A 219 6.62 -39.13 27.17
C GLU A 219 6.12 -40.31 26.32
N ALA A 220 5.72 -40.04 25.08
CA ALA A 220 5.75 -41.02 24.01
C ALA A 220 6.04 -40.31 22.69
N SER A 221 7.20 -40.63 22.14
CA SER A 221 7.67 -40.32 20.79
C SER A 221 7.14 -41.35 19.77
N ALA A 222 7.24 -40.97 18.50
CA ALA A 222 7.32 -41.83 17.30
C ALA A 222 6.00 -42.53 16.89
N SER A 223 5.70 -42.87 15.63
CA SER A 223 6.23 -42.64 14.28
C SER A 223 5.32 -43.44 13.31
N GLU A 224 5.25 -43.05 12.03
CA GLU A 224 4.95 -43.92 10.86
C GLU A 224 3.53 -44.56 10.78
N VAL A 225 2.92 -44.97 9.65
CA VAL A 225 3.10 -44.94 8.19
C VAL A 225 1.77 -45.46 7.59
N GLU A 226 1.60 -45.33 6.26
CA GLU A 226 0.67 -46.06 5.36
C GLU A 226 -0.71 -45.43 5.09
N LYS A 227 -0.94 -44.80 3.91
CA LYS A 227 -1.04 -45.32 2.53
C LYS A 227 -2.26 -46.24 2.32
N LYS A 228 -3.29 -45.73 1.63
CA LYS A 228 -4.19 -46.51 0.77
C LYS A 228 -4.75 -45.68 -0.38
N GLU A 229 -4.29 -46.05 -1.57
CA GLU A 229 -5.00 -46.11 -2.86
C GLU A 229 -6.50 -46.48 -2.74
N SER A 230 -7.41 -46.31 -3.70
CA SER A 230 -7.51 -45.68 -5.03
C SER A 230 -8.97 -45.93 -5.51
N ALA A 231 -9.27 -45.52 -6.75
CA ALA A 231 -10.48 -45.79 -7.57
C ALA A 231 -11.54 -44.66 -7.57
N ASN A 232 -11.56 -43.75 -8.56
CA ASN A 232 -11.91 -43.89 -10.00
C ASN A 232 -13.43 -43.89 -10.23
N SER A 233 -13.97 -42.82 -10.84
CA SER A 233 -15.07 -42.95 -11.80
C SER A 233 -15.15 -41.77 -12.76
N LYS A 234 -15.14 -42.13 -14.05
CA LYS A 234 -15.21 -41.29 -15.24
C LYS A 234 -16.63 -40.74 -15.42
N ARG A 235 -16.79 -39.50 -15.89
CA ARG A 235 -17.85 -39.19 -16.87
C ARG A 235 -17.58 -37.93 -17.71
N ALA A 236 -17.41 -38.22 -19.01
CA ALA A 236 -17.68 -37.49 -20.26
C ALA A 236 -17.94 -35.96 -20.28
N LYS A 237 -17.24 -35.31 -21.22
CA LYS A 237 -17.62 -34.07 -21.92
C LYS A 237 -18.80 -34.32 -22.88
N PRO A 238 -19.49 -33.25 -23.30
CA PRO A 238 -19.68 -33.07 -24.73
C PRO A 238 -19.25 -31.67 -25.21
N SER A 239 -18.75 -31.66 -26.44
CA SER A 239 -18.47 -30.49 -27.28
C SER A 239 -19.74 -30.04 -27.99
N VAL A 240 -19.95 -28.73 -28.26
CA VAL A 240 -20.69 -28.27 -29.46
C VAL A 240 -20.25 -26.86 -29.87
N ALA A 241 -19.76 -26.81 -31.11
CA ALA A 241 -19.88 -25.83 -32.19
C ALA A 241 -19.53 -24.33 -32.04
N ALA A 242 -18.76 -23.92 -33.04
CA ALA A 242 -18.55 -22.58 -33.54
C ALA A 242 -19.86 -21.91 -34.00
N ASN A 243 -19.92 -20.59 -33.86
CA ASN A 243 -20.76 -19.76 -34.71
C ASN A 243 -19.96 -18.54 -35.19
N ARG A 244 -19.85 -18.42 -36.51
CA ARG A 244 -19.34 -17.26 -37.27
C ARG A 244 -20.54 -16.38 -37.65
N GLN A 245 -20.23 -15.16 -38.11
CA GLN A 245 -21.11 -14.09 -38.65
C GLN A 245 -21.46 -13.03 -37.60
N SER A 246 -21.39 -11.72 -37.84
CA SER A 246 -21.32 -10.96 -39.10
C SER A 246 -20.84 -9.53 -38.79
N THR A 247 -20.03 -8.97 -39.68
CA THR A 247 -19.67 -7.55 -39.75
C THR A 247 -20.87 -6.71 -40.23
N PRO A 248 -21.13 -5.51 -39.68
CA PRO A 248 -22.05 -4.56 -40.28
C PRO A 248 -21.39 -3.78 -41.43
N GLU A 249 -22.14 -3.63 -42.53
CA GLU A 249 -21.87 -2.77 -43.68
C GLU A 249 -21.71 -1.30 -43.26
N ILE A 250 -20.72 -0.64 -43.88
CA ILE A 250 -20.58 0.81 -43.92
C ILE A 250 -21.42 1.31 -45.09
N ILE A 251 -22.42 2.14 -44.81
CA ILE A 251 -23.15 2.91 -45.82
C ILE A 251 -22.36 4.21 -46.03
N ASP A 252 -21.78 4.37 -47.21
CA ASP A 252 -21.22 5.64 -47.67
C ASP A 252 -22.36 6.53 -48.18
N LEU A 253 -22.49 7.73 -47.61
CA LEU A 253 -23.38 8.79 -48.08
C LEU A 253 -22.52 9.96 -48.56
N THR A 254 -22.05 9.86 -49.81
CA THR A 254 -21.65 11.00 -50.66
C THR A 254 -21.75 10.61 -52.12
#